data_AF-F8N7K2-F1
#
_entry.id   AF-F8N7K2-F1
#
_cell.length_a   1.000
_cell.length_b   1.000
_cell.length_c   1.000
_cell.angle_alpha   90.00
_cell.angle_beta   90.00
_cell.angle_gamma   90.00
#
_symmetry.space_group_name_H-M   'P 1'
#
loop_
_entity.id
_entity.type
_entity.pdbx_description
1 polymer ?
#
loop_
_entity_poly.entity_id
_entity_poly.type
_entity_poly.pdbx_seq_one_letter_code
_entity_poly.pdbx_strand_id
1 'polypeptide(L)' 'MKKALDLLNNNQLEEARPLLEEYIKLCPEESEGWRLAAQVDLNSFHDVDKAYDELIEALRL' A
#
# COMPACT_ATOMS: atom_id res chain seq x y z
N MET A 1 5.99 7.86 4.27
CA MET A 1 5.92 7.81 2.80
C MET A 1 7.27 7.61 2.10
N LYS A 2 8.23 8.55 2.14
CA LYS A 2 9.52 8.45 1.39
C LYS A 2 10.24 7.10 1.53
N LYS A 3 10.42 6.61 2.76
CA LYS A 3 11.07 5.30 3.01
C LYS A 3 10.30 4.12 2.38
N ALA A 4 8.96 4.15 2.38
CA ALA A 4 8.16 3.11 1.73
C ALA A 4 8.36 3.14 0.21
N LEU A 5 8.38 4.33 -0.39
CA LEU A 5 8.66 4.50 -1.83
C LEU A 5 10.06 4.00 -2.21
N ASP A 6 11.07 4.29 -1.39
CA ASP A 6 12.44 3.80 -1.64
C ASP A 6 12.50 2.26 -1.63
N LEU A 7 11.80 1.62 -0.69
CA LEU A 7 11.70 0.15 -0.62
C LEU A 7 10.94 -0.43 -1.82
N LEU A 8 9.81 0.19 -2.21
CA LEU A 8 9.05 -0.20 -3.40
C LEU A 8 9.89 -0.13 -4.68
N ASN A 9 10.65 0.96 -4.86
CA ASN A 9 11.53 1.13 -6.02
C ASN A 9 12.67 0.09 -6.06
N ASN A 10 13.06 -0.44 -4.90
CA ASN A 10 14.03 -1.54 -4.77
C ASN A 10 13.38 -2.93 -4.76
N ASN A 11 12.07 -3.03 -5.02
CA ASN A 11 11.29 -4.26 -5.00
C ASN A 11 11.29 -4.99 -3.63
N GLN A 12 11.52 -4.25 -2.54
CA GLN A 12 11.48 -4.72 -1.15
C GLN A 12 10.05 -4.59 -0.61
N LEU A 13 9.14 -5.39 -1.17
CA LEU A 13 7.70 -5.23 -0.97
C LEU A 13 7.25 -5.61 0.45
N GLU A 14 7.85 -6.66 1.04
CA GLU A 14 7.53 -7.11 2.40
C GLU A 14 7.90 -6.05 3.44
N GLU A 15 9.04 -5.37 3.29
CA GLU A 15 9.48 -4.31 4.18
C GLU A 15 8.73 -2.98 3.94
N ALA A 16 8.25 -2.75 2.72
CA ALA A 16 7.44 -1.58 2.40
C ALA A 16 6.04 -1.66 3.04
N ARG A 17 5.46 -2.86 3.12
CA ARG A 17 4.08 -3.07 3.59
C ARG A 17 3.75 -2.46 4.95
N PRO A 18 4.50 -2.72 6.04
CA PRO A 18 4.19 -2.16 7.36
C PRO A 18 4.29 -0.62 7.38
N LEU A 19 5.18 -0.03 6.57
CA LEU A 19 5.30 1.43 6.47
C LEU A 19 4.09 2.05 5.76
N LEU A 20 3.51 1.34 4.79
CA LEU A 20 2.26 1.75 4.14
C LEU A 20 1.06 1.63 5.09
N GLU A 21 1.01 0.57 5.91
CA GLU A 21 -0.03 0.43 6.95
C GLU A 21 0.03 1.56 7.99
N GLU A 22 1.23 1.91 8.46
CA GLU A 22 1.41 3.05 9.36
C GLU A 22 1.00 4.37 8.70
N TYR A 23 1.35 4.56 7.43
CA TYR A 23 0.97 5.75 6.68
C TYR A 23 -0.55 5.87 6.52
N ILE A 24 -1.23 4.79 6.13
CA ILE A 24 -2.69 4.75 6.01
C ILE A 24 -3.37 5.06 7.35
N LYS A 25 -2.84 4.56 8.47
CA LYS A 25 -3.38 4.87 9.81
C LYS A 25 -3.26 6.36 10.17
N LEU A 26 -2.17 7.00 9.75
CA LEU A 26 -1.92 8.42 10.03
C LEU A 26 -2.68 9.35 9.08
N CYS A 27 -2.81 8.94 7.81
CA CYS A 27 -3.41 9.72 6.74
C CYS A 27 -4.44 8.87 5.98
N PRO A 28 -5.55 8.48 6.61
CA PRO A 28 -6.51 7.56 5.99
C PRO A 28 -7.24 8.16 4.78
N GLU A 29 -7.24 9.49 4.65
CA GLU A 29 -7.89 10.21 3.54
C GLU A 29 -6.96 10.40 2.32
N GLU A 30 -5.70 9.98 2.41
CA GLU A 30 -4.73 10.09 1.31
C GLU A 30 -4.74 8.83 0.44
N SER A 31 -5.28 8.94 -0.78
CA SER A 31 -5.46 7.81 -1.71
C SER A 31 -4.16 7.10 -2.09
N GLU A 32 -3.02 7.80 -2.08
CA GLU A 32 -1.73 7.22 -2.49
C GLU A 32 -1.29 6.07 -1.57
N GLY A 33 -1.54 6.17 -0.26
CA GLY A 33 -1.20 5.12 0.70
C GLY A 33 -1.92 3.82 0.39
N TRP A 34 -3.22 3.91 0.19
CA TRP A 34 -4.10 2.78 -0.17
C TRP A 34 -3.71 2.16 -1.52
N ARG A 35 -3.46 2.99 -2.54
CA ARG A 35 -3.06 2.50 -3.87
C ARG A 35 -1.76 1.70 -3.82
N LEU A 36 -0.78 2.16 -3.05
CA LEU A 36 0.50 1.46 -2.91
C LEU A 36 0.37 0.18 -2.08
N ALA A 37 -0.46 0.18 -1.04
CA ALA A 37 -0.75 -1.02 -0.26
C ALA A 37 -1.39 -2.11 -1.13
N ALA A 38 -2.39 -1.74 -1.94
CA ALA A 38 -3.02 -2.64 -2.89
C ALA A 38 -2.02 -3.27 -3.86
N GLN A 39 -1.08 -2.47 -4.38
CA GLN A 39 -0.02 -2.96 -5.28
C GLN A 39 0.89 -3.98 -4.58
N VAL A 40 1.22 -3.76 -3.30
CA VAL A 40 2.06 -4.67 -2.51
C VAL A 40 1.32 -5.97 -2.21
N ASP A 41 0.07 -5.89 -1.77
CA ASP A 41 -0.73 -7.06 -1.41
C ASP A 41 -1.03 -7.93 -2.64
N LEU A 42 -1.19 -7.33 -3.82
CA LEU A 42 -1.32 -8.05 -5.09
C LEU A 42 -0.02 -8.75 -5.53
N ASN A 43 1.11 -8.04 -5.52
CA ASN A 43 2.37 -8.52 -6.12
C ASN A 43 3.23 -9.39 -5.20
N SER A 44 3.17 -9.16 -3.88
CA SER A 44 4.02 -9.85 -2.91
C SER A 44 3.25 -10.94 -2.20
N PHE A 45 2.06 -10.62 -1.69
CA PHE A 45 1.29 -11.51 -0.83
C PHE A 45 0.25 -12.33 -1.58
N HIS A 46 -0.02 -11.97 -2.85
CA HIS A 46 -1.06 -12.58 -3.69
C HIS A 46 -2.45 -12.58 -2.99
N ASP A 47 -2.67 -11.60 -2.11
CA ASP A 47 -3.92 -11.42 -1.39
C ASP A 47 -4.85 -10.53 -2.22
N VAL A 48 -5.46 -11.15 -3.23
CA VAL A 48 -6.21 -10.48 -4.29
C VAL A 48 -7.42 -9.74 -3.73
N ASP A 49 -8.16 -10.36 -2.80
CA ASP A 49 -9.36 -9.76 -2.21
C ASP A 49 -9.00 -8.49 -1.44
N LYS A 50 -7.98 -8.57 -0.58
CA LYS A 50 -7.49 -7.42 0.18
C LYS A 50 -6.95 -6.32 -0.73
N ALA A 51 -6.18 -6.68 -1.76
CA ALA A 51 -5.67 -5.71 -2.72
C ALA A 51 -6.80 -4.96 -3.45
N TYR A 52 -7.90 -5.62 -3.79
CA TYR A 52 -9.05 -4.96 -4.37
C TYR A 52 -9.81 -4.08 -3.38
N ASP A 53 -9.98 -4.52 -2.13
CA ASP A 53 -10.58 -3.68 -1.08
C ASP A 53 -9.79 -2.38 -0.88
N GLU A 54 -8.47 -2.47 -0.79
CA GLU A 54 -7.58 -1.31 -0.66
C GLU A 54 -7.59 -0.41 -1.90
N LEU A 55 -7.64 -1.00 -3.11
CA LEU A 55 -7.76 -0.23 -4.33
C LEU A 55 -9.11 0.49 -4.42
N ILE A 56 -10.20 -0.15 -3.98
CA ILE A 56 -11.51 0.47 -3.90
C ILE A 56 -11.47 1.68 -2.97
N GLU A 57 -10.85 1.57 -1.78
CA GLU A 57 -10.70 2.74 -0.90
C GLU A 57 -9.84 3.84 -1.50
N ALA A 58 -8.75 3.49 -2.19
CA ALA A 58 -7.96 4.48 -2.91
C ALA A 58 -8.78 5.26 -3.95
N LEU A 59 -9.78 4.63 -4.58
CA LEU A 59 -10.62 5.24 -5.60
C LEU A 59 -11.81 6.03 -5.02
N ARG A 60 -12.15 5.84 -3.74
CA ARG A 60 -13.22 6.59 -3.05
C ARG A 60 -12.75 7.95 -2.52
N LEU A 61 -11.44 8.11 -2.32
CA LEU A 61 -10.78 9.30 -1.80
C LEU A 61 -10.36 10.23 -2.95
#